data_AF-D4GYL8-F1
#
_entry.id   AF-D4GYL8-F1
#
_cell.length_a   1.000
_cell.length_b   1.000
_cell.length_c   1.000
_cell.angle_alpha   90.00
_cell.angle_beta   90.00
_cell.angle_gamma   90.00
#
_symmetry.space_group_name_H-M   'P 1'
#
loop_
_entity.id
_entity.type
_entity.pdbx_description
1 polymer ?
#
loop_
_entity_poly.entity_id
_entity_poly.type
_entity_poly.pdbx_seq_one_letter_code
_entity_poly.pdbx_strand_id
1 'polypeptide(L)'
;MTASRPYVLGGVFALFALLAAVLLVDVLATVFFAITVAYLLVPLRRRLEACGASRWVASLAATVVAAVGVGVVLAPLVVILFLRLSDILELAALLPDVVTIEFLGMVETVTLDDVVAVGLGLLRSVGRTAATAAPVVLIKLTLFGFLVFALLLSGDAVGRTLPALVPADYRGAATALNERARETLFAIYVLQAATAVGTFAIGLVVFWALGYDYVVTLATVAAVLQFIPIVGPSVLLAAMAAYHAAVGDVVAAALVVALLAESVDLLGAELRVDDVGGDGDERDESADDSVDPSQP
;
A
#
# COMPACT_ATOMS: atom_id res chain seq x y z
N MET A 1 -23.80 -37.04 33.54
CA MET A 1 -24.13 -36.53 32.19
C MET A 1 -22.91 -36.75 31.31
N THR A 2 -22.88 -37.85 30.55
CA THR A 2 -21.77 -38.15 29.63
C THR A 2 -21.98 -37.32 28.36
N ALA A 3 -21.23 -36.24 28.22
CA ALA A 3 -21.18 -35.48 26.96
C ALA A 3 -20.89 -36.46 25.82
N SER A 4 -21.75 -36.48 24.81
CA SER A 4 -21.58 -37.35 23.64
C SER A 4 -20.25 -36.98 22.97
N ARG A 5 -19.41 -38.00 22.72
CA ARG A 5 -18.10 -37.91 22.05
C ARG A 5 -18.00 -36.84 20.95
N PRO A 6 -18.98 -36.64 20.05
CA PRO A 6 -18.94 -35.56 19.06
C PRO A 6 -18.86 -34.13 19.63
N TYR A 7 -19.50 -33.83 20.77
CA TYR A 7 -19.41 -32.49 21.38
C TYR A 7 -18.06 -32.23 22.05
N VAL A 8 -17.47 -33.26 22.65
CA VAL A 8 -16.11 -33.17 23.21
C VAL A 8 -15.09 -32.98 22.09
N LEU A 9 -15.20 -33.76 21.00
CA LEU A 9 -14.33 -33.61 19.83
C LEU A 9 -14.52 -32.26 19.14
N GLY A 10 -15.76 -31.79 18.99
CA GLY A 10 -16.07 -30.47 18.44
C GLY A 10 -15.50 -29.33 19.30
N GLY A 11 -15.63 -29.43 20.62
CA GLY A 11 -15.06 -28.47 21.56
C GLY A 11 -13.54 -28.43 21.54
N VAL A 12 -12.89 -29.61 21.50
CA VAL A 12 -11.42 -29.72 21.36
C VAL A 12 -10.96 -29.16 20.03
N PHE A 13 -11.65 -29.48 18.93
CA PHE A 13 -11.34 -28.93 17.60
C PHE A 13 -11.48 -27.40 17.58
N ALA A 14 -12.56 -26.85 18.13
CA ALA A 14 -12.77 -25.41 18.21
C ALA A 14 -11.69 -24.72 19.06
N LEU A 15 -11.28 -25.33 20.18
CA LEU A 15 -10.19 -24.82 21.00
C LEU A 15 -8.86 -24.81 20.25
N PHE A 16 -8.51 -25.91 19.57
CA PHE A 16 -7.30 -25.97 18.75
C PHE A 16 -7.34 -24.99 17.58
N ALA A 17 -8.49 -24.82 16.92
CA ALA A 17 -8.67 -23.86 15.84
C ALA A 17 -8.52 -22.42 16.34
N LEU A 18 -9.08 -22.09 17.52
CA LEU A 18 -8.92 -20.78 18.14
C LEU A 18 -7.47 -20.52 18.53
N LEU A 19 -6.81 -21.51 19.13
CA LEU A 19 -5.41 -21.39 19.54
C LEU A 19 -4.49 -21.24 18.32
N ALA A 20 -4.76 -22.00 17.25
CA ALA A 20 -4.07 -21.83 15.97
C ALA A 20 -4.32 -20.45 15.36
N ALA A 21 -5.56 -19.92 15.41
CA ALA A 21 -5.89 -18.60 14.90
C ALA A 21 -5.15 -17.48 15.65
N VAL A 22 -5.07 -17.57 16.98
CA VAL A 22 -4.31 -16.63 17.82
C VAL A 22 -2.82 -16.69 17.47
N LEU A 23 -2.25 -17.89 17.32
CA LEU A 23 -0.85 -18.06 16.94
C LEU A 23 -0.54 -17.58 15.51
N LEU A 24 -1.50 -17.70 14.59
CA LEU A 24 -1.33 -17.31 13.19
C LEU A 24 -1.63 -15.83 12.91
N VAL A 25 -2.20 -15.09 13.86
CA VAL A 25 -2.60 -13.69 13.64
C VAL A 25 -1.42 -12.81 13.22
N ASP A 26 -0.25 -13.05 13.81
CA ASP A 26 1.00 -12.33 13.51
C ASP A 26 1.52 -12.56 12.08
N VAL A 27 1.09 -13.67 11.48
CA VAL A 27 1.48 -14.15 10.17
C VAL A 27 0.41 -13.85 9.13
N LEU A 28 -0.82 -13.53 9.55
CA LEU A 28 -1.95 -13.29 8.66
C LEU A 28 -1.67 -12.16 7.67
N ALA A 29 -1.00 -11.10 8.12
CA ALA A 29 -0.55 -10.01 7.23
C ALA A 29 0.43 -10.52 6.16
N THR A 30 1.38 -11.38 6.54
CA THR A 30 2.33 -12.00 5.61
C THR A 30 1.62 -12.91 4.62
N VAL A 31 0.63 -13.68 5.06
CA VAL A 31 -0.18 -14.56 4.22
C VAL A 31 -0.99 -13.76 3.22
N PHE A 32 -1.70 -12.73 3.71
CA PHE A 32 -2.48 -11.83 2.87
C PHE A 32 -1.60 -11.18 1.79
N PHE A 33 -0.45 -10.62 2.18
CA PHE A 33 0.48 -10.01 1.25
C PHE A 33 1.04 -11.01 0.23
N ALA A 34 1.38 -12.23 0.67
CA ALA A 34 1.81 -13.29 -0.24
C ALA A 34 0.72 -13.72 -1.23
N ILE A 35 -0.55 -13.78 -0.81
CA ILE A 35 -1.67 -14.03 -1.72
C ILE A 35 -1.76 -12.91 -2.75
N THR A 36 -1.75 -11.65 -2.32
CA THR A 36 -1.80 -10.48 -3.20
C THR A 36 -0.68 -10.49 -4.24
N VAL A 37 0.57 -10.70 -3.80
CA VAL A 37 1.73 -10.75 -4.69
C VAL A 37 1.68 -11.98 -5.62
N ALA A 38 1.30 -13.15 -5.10
CA ALA A 38 1.14 -14.34 -5.95
C ALA A 38 0.09 -14.11 -7.04
N TYR A 39 -1.03 -13.46 -6.72
CA TYR A 39 -2.06 -13.08 -7.69
C TYR A 39 -1.53 -12.16 -8.78
N LEU A 40 -0.75 -11.14 -8.41
CA LEU A 40 -0.11 -10.22 -9.34
C LEU A 40 0.89 -10.93 -10.28
N LEU A 41 1.52 -12.00 -9.80
CA LEU A 41 2.55 -12.76 -10.51
C LEU A 41 2.02 -13.95 -11.32
N VAL A 42 0.72 -14.30 -11.21
CA VAL A 42 0.09 -15.31 -12.07
C VAL A 42 0.33 -15.06 -13.56
N PRO A 43 0.13 -13.84 -14.13
CA PRO A 43 0.39 -13.60 -15.55
C PRO A 43 1.86 -13.83 -15.92
N LEU A 44 2.79 -13.47 -15.03
CA LEU A 44 4.22 -13.72 -15.24
C LEU A 44 4.54 -15.22 -15.28
N ARG A 45 4.02 -15.98 -14.31
CA ARG A 45 4.18 -17.46 -14.27
C ARG A 45 3.64 -18.10 -15.55
N ARG A 46 2.44 -17.72 -15.99
CA ARG A 46 1.81 -18.26 -17.22
C ARG A 46 2.62 -17.94 -18.48
N ARG A 47 3.20 -16.74 -18.57
CA ARG A 47 4.10 -16.39 -19.69
C ARG A 47 5.35 -17.27 -19.70
N LEU A 48 5.95 -17.55 -18.54
CA LEU A 48 7.10 -18.44 -18.43
C LEU A 48 6.76 -19.88 -18.84
N GLU A 49 5.59 -20.40 -18.42
CA GLU A 49 5.09 -21.71 -18.84
C GLU A 49 4.84 -21.75 -20.36
N ALA A 50 4.27 -20.69 -20.94
CA ALA A 50 4.08 -20.57 -22.38
C ALA A 50 5.40 -20.55 -23.18
N CYS A 51 6.49 -20.09 -22.57
CA CYS A 51 7.85 -20.17 -23.12
C CYS A 51 8.53 -21.53 -22.94
N GLY A 52 7.81 -22.55 -22.43
CA GLY A 52 8.32 -23.92 -22.27
C GLY A 52 8.96 -24.23 -20.93
N ALA A 53 8.91 -23.32 -19.95
CA ALA A 53 9.39 -23.62 -18.60
C ALA A 53 8.45 -24.61 -17.90
N SER A 54 9.03 -25.52 -17.10
CA SER A 54 8.21 -26.39 -16.23
C SER A 54 7.50 -25.56 -15.17
N ARG A 55 6.33 -26.02 -14.72
CA ARG A 55 5.52 -25.35 -13.67
C ARG A 55 6.33 -24.99 -12.42
N TRP A 56 7.25 -25.86 -12.02
CA TRP A 56 8.12 -25.65 -10.87
C TRP A 56 9.12 -24.51 -11.11
N VAL A 57 9.79 -24.48 -12.27
CA VAL A 57 10.75 -23.42 -12.63
C VAL A 57 10.04 -22.09 -12.82
N ALA A 58 8.89 -22.07 -13.49
CA ALA A 58 8.09 -20.85 -13.67
C ALA A 58 7.66 -20.25 -12.32
N SER A 59 7.24 -21.09 -11.38
CA SER A 59 6.85 -20.64 -10.03
C SER A 59 8.05 -20.15 -9.22
N LEU A 60 9.20 -20.82 -9.32
CA LEU A 60 10.42 -20.40 -8.66
C LEU A 60 10.90 -19.04 -9.21
N ALA A 61 10.97 -18.90 -10.53
CA ALA A 61 11.38 -17.67 -11.19
C ALA A 61 10.47 -16.49 -10.83
N ALA A 62 9.15 -16.69 -10.84
CA ALA A 62 8.20 -15.66 -10.42
C ALA A 62 8.38 -15.29 -8.93
N THR A 63 8.68 -16.26 -8.05
CA THR A 63 8.97 -15.99 -6.63
C THR A 63 10.26 -15.20 -6.45
N VAL A 64 11.31 -15.53 -7.22
CA VAL A 64 12.57 -14.76 -7.22
C VAL A 64 12.32 -13.33 -7.70
N VAL A 65 11.51 -13.13 -8.74
CA VAL A 65 11.09 -11.80 -9.18
C VAL A 65 10.36 -11.04 -8.07
N ALA A 66 9.50 -11.70 -7.30
CA ALA A 66 8.85 -11.10 -6.14
C ALA A 66 9.87 -10.62 -5.09
N ALA A 67 10.81 -11.49 -4.70
CA ALA A 67 11.83 -11.20 -3.70
C ALA A 67 12.76 -10.07 -4.14
N VAL A 68 13.21 -10.11 -5.41
CA VAL A 68 14.01 -9.04 -6.01
C VAL A 68 13.22 -7.74 -6.06
N GLY A 69 11.94 -7.78 -6.45
CA GLY A 69 11.07 -6.60 -6.47
C GLY A 69 10.97 -5.92 -5.11
N VAL A 70 10.74 -6.69 -4.04
CA VAL A 70 10.75 -6.16 -2.66
C VAL A 70 12.10 -5.55 -2.32
N GLY A 71 13.20 -6.23 -2.65
CA GLY A 71 14.56 -5.73 -2.43
C GLY A 71 14.82 -4.40 -3.16
N VAL A 72 14.41 -4.29 -4.42
CA VAL A 72 14.56 -3.08 -5.25
C VAL A 72 13.75 -1.92 -4.69
N VAL A 73 12.51 -2.16 -4.26
CA VAL A 73 11.65 -1.12 -3.66
C VAL A 73 12.22 -0.64 -2.32
N LEU A 74 12.76 -1.53 -1.49
CA LEU A 74 13.31 -1.15 -0.19
C LEU A 74 14.76 -0.62 -0.26
N ALA A 75 15.51 -0.96 -1.30
CA ALA A 75 16.91 -0.59 -1.46
C ALA A 75 17.17 0.92 -1.28
N PRO A 76 16.49 1.86 -1.95
CA PRO A 76 16.79 3.29 -1.78
C PRO A 76 16.56 3.79 -0.35
N LEU A 77 15.56 3.26 0.36
CA LEU A 77 15.32 3.58 1.78
C LEU A 77 16.45 3.06 2.68
N VAL A 78 16.93 1.84 2.43
CA VAL A 78 18.04 1.25 3.19
C VAL A 78 19.35 1.99 2.89
N VAL A 79 19.65 2.22 1.62
CA VAL A 79 20.88 2.89 1.17
C VAL A 79 20.99 4.28 1.78
N ILE A 80 19.92 5.09 1.77
CA ILE A 80 19.97 6.42 2.37
C ILE A 80 20.15 6.35 3.89
N LEU A 81 19.47 5.42 4.56
CA LEU A 81 19.55 5.24 6.00
C LEU A 81 20.97 4.89 6.45
N PHE A 82 21.67 4.03 5.70
CA PHE A 82 23.02 3.58 6.05
C PHE A 82 24.13 4.52 5.57
N LEU A 83 24.04 5.05 4.34
CA LEU A 83 25.11 5.87 3.77
C LEU A 83 25.09 7.33 4.21
N ARG A 84 23.94 7.85 4.67
CA ARG A 84 23.80 9.27 5.03
C ARG A 84 23.60 9.51 6.51
N LEU A 85 23.72 8.47 7.34
CA LEU A 85 23.75 8.64 8.79
C LEU A 85 24.88 9.58 9.21
N SER A 86 26.06 9.42 8.60
CA SER A 86 27.24 10.27 8.82
C SER A 86 26.98 11.71 8.42
N ASP A 87 26.33 11.93 7.28
CA ASP A 87 26.12 13.26 6.72
C ASP A 87 25.05 14.02 7.51
N ILE A 88 24.01 13.32 8.00
CA ILE A 88 23.04 13.89 8.95
C ILE A 88 23.73 14.29 10.26
N LEU A 89 24.72 13.50 10.71
CA LEU A 89 25.52 13.80 11.91
C LEU A 89 26.53 14.94 11.69
N GLU A 90 27.09 15.08 10.49
CA GLU A 90 27.97 16.18 10.14
C GLU A 90 27.21 17.48 9.85
N LEU A 91 26.03 17.43 9.21
CA LEU A 91 25.14 18.58 9.10
C LEU A 91 24.71 19.07 10.49
N ALA A 92 24.38 18.16 11.41
CA ALA A 92 24.10 18.49 12.80
C ALA A 92 25.28 19.20 13.51
N ALA A 93 26.52 18.94 13.08
CA ALA A 93 27.71 19.60 13.62
C ALA A 93 28.04 20.95 12.94
N LEU A 94 27.35 21.32 11.86
CA LEU A 94 27.56 22.55 11.09
C LEU A 94 26.51 23.64 11.35
N LEU A 95 25.41 23.31 12.03
CA LEU A 95 24.45 24.34 12.42
C LEU A 95 25.04 25.22 13.56
N PRO A 96 24.71 26.52 13.60
CA PRO A 96 25.16 27.41 14.68
C PRO A 96 24.52 27.02 16.02
N ASP A 97 25.25 27.16 17.13
CA ASP A 97 24.87 26.71 18.49
C ASP A 97 23.50 27.23 18.98
N VAL A 98 22.98 28.29 18.36
CA VAL A 98 21.74 28.95 18.76
C VAL A 98 20.92 29.36 17.53
N VAL A 99 19.66 28.94 17.48
CA VAL A 99 18.67 29.41 16.50
C VAL A 99 17.54 30.10 17.27
N THR A 100 17.38 31.40 17.06
CA THR A 100 16.26 32.17 17.61
C THR A 100 15.02 31.94 16.76
N ILE A 101 14.00 31.30 17.34
CA ILE A 101 12.69 31.14 16.71
C ILE A 101 11.77 32.17 17.37
N GLU A 102 11.26 33.11 16.59
CA GLU A 102 10.30 34.11 17.05
C GLU A 102 8.88 33.63 16.70
N PHE A 103 8.10 33.24 17.71
CA PHE A 103 6.75 32.75 17.52
C PHE A 103 5.79 33.53 18.44
N LEU A 104 4.78 34.19 17.86
CA LEU A 104 3.80 35.02 18.61
C LEU A 104 4.43 36.08 19.54
N GLY A 105 5.60 36.63 19.18
CA GLY A 105 6.32 37.62 20.00
C GLY A 105 7.01 37.04 21.24
N MET A 106 7.01 35.72 21.42
CA MET A 106 7.89 35.01 22.33
C MET A 106 9.17 34.63 21.58
N VAL A 107 10.30 35.12 22.10
CA VAL A 107 11.62 34.71 21.64
C VAL A 107 12.05 33.55 22.53
N GLU A 108 11.89 32.33 22.01
CA GLU A 108 12.36 31.12 22.69
C GLU A 108 13.64 30.65 22.02
N THR A 109 14.72 30.56 22.80
CA THR A 109 16.02 30.12 22.30
C THR A 109 16.05 28.60 22.34
N VAL A 110 15.91 27.97 21.17
CA VAL A 110 16.14 26.53 21.04
C VAL A 110 17.63 26.34 20.77
N THR A 111 18.30 25.63 21.68
CA THR A 111 19.71 25.27 21.48
C THR A 111 19.80 24.15 20.46
N LEU A 112 20.88 24.18 19.70
CA LEU A 112 21.11 23.16 18.69
C LEU A 112 21.32 21.77 19.32
N ASP A 113 21.96 21.73 20.49
CA ASP A 113 22.17 20.52 21.26
C ASP A 113 20.85 19.78 21.56
N ASP A 114 19.77 20.50 21.85
CA ASP A 114 18.47 19.89 22.15
C ASP A 114 17.85 19.25 20.90
N VAL A 115 17.96 19.92 19.74
CA VAL A 115 17.46 19.40 18.45
C VAL A 115 18.25 18.17 18.01
N VAL A 116 19.57 18.22 18.12
CA VAL A 116 20.47 17.11 17.77
C VAL A 116 20.28 15.94 18.74
N ALA A 117 20.11 16.19 20.04
CA ALA A 117 19.84 15.15 21.03
C ALA A 117 18.50 14.44 20.76
N VAL A 118 17.45 15.17 20.37
CA VAL A 118 16.17 14.59 19.97
C VAL A 118 16.33 13.76 18.68
N GLY A 119 16.99 14.30 17.65
CA GLY A 119 17.23 13.59 16.39
C GLY A 119 18.02 12.30 16.58
N LEU A 120 19.12 12.35 17.35
CA LEU A 120 19.92 11.19 17.72
C LEU A 120 19.15 10.18 18.57
N GLY A 121 18.30 10.65 19.49
CA GLY A 121 17.43 9.82 20.30
C GLY A 121 16.44 9.03 19.44
N LEU A 122 15.78 9.71 18.50
CA LEU A 122 14.88 9.08 17.53
C LEU A 122 15.63 8.06 16.67
N LEU A 123 16.77 8.45 16.10
CA LEU A 123 17.57 7.58 15.24
C LEU A 123 18.04 6.30 15.96
N ARG A 124 18.51 6.42 17.21
CA ARG A 124 18.88 5.28 18.05
C ARG A 124 17.67 4.39 18.37
N SER A 125 16.50 4.98 18.61
CA SER A 125 15.27 4.23 18.87
C SER A 125 14.82 3.43 17.66
N VAL A 126 14.86 4.04 16.47
CA VAL A 126 14.56 3.39 15.19
C VAL A 126 15.58 2.28 14.90
N GLY A 127 16.88 2.56 15.05
CA GLY A 127 17.94 1.58 14.85
C GLY A 127 17.81 0.38 15.80
N ARG A 128 17.49 0.62 17.09
CA ARG A 128 17.25 -0.45 18.06
C ARG A 128 16.03 -1.27 17.68
N THR A 129 14.92 -0.62 17.35
CA THR A 129 13.67 -1.28 16.94
C THR A 129 13.90 -2.15 15.71
N ALA A 130 14.57 -1.60 14.69
CA ALA A 130 14.94 -2.31 13.47
C ALA A 130 15.84 -3.51 13.77
N ALA A 131 16.88 -3.35 14.59
CA ALA A 131 17.77 -4.44 14.97
C ALA A 131 17.04 -5.57 15.71
N THR A 132 16.12 -5.23 16.63
CA THR A 132 15.31 -6.22 17.35
C THR A 132 14.24 -6.88 16.47
N ALA A 133 13.74 -6.17 15.46
CA ALA A 133 12.75 -6.69 14.52
C ALA A 133 13.37 -7.52 13.39
N ALA A 134 14.65 -7.31 13.08
CA ALA A 134 15.32 -7.94 11.94
C ALA A 134 15.18 -9.48 11.90
N PRO A 135 15.35 -10.24 13.00
CA PRO A 135 15.14 -11.68 12.98
C PRO A 135 13.70 -12.08 12.64
N VAL A 136 12.72 -11.38 13.21
CA VAL A 136 11.29 -11.63 12.96
C VAL A 136 10.94 -11.29 11.50
N VAL A 137 11.45 -10.17 10.99
CA VAL A 137 11.28 -9.77 9.58
C VAL A 137 11.89 -10.79 8.66
N LEU A 138 13.09 -11.32 8.97
CA LEU A 138 13.73 -12.36 8.18
C LEU A 138 12.88 -13.62 8.09
N ILE A 139 12.34 -14.10 9.22
CA ILE A 139 11.43 -15.25 9.26
C ILE A 139 10.17 -14.97 8.42
N LYS A 140 9.55 -13.80 8.58
CA LYS A 140 8.37 -13.39 7.80
C LYS A 140 8.69 -13.29 6.31
N LEU A 141 9.87 -12.83 5.93
CA LEU A 141 10.30 -12.73 4.53
C LEU A 141 10.55 -14.11 3.92
N THR A 142 11.19 -15.02 4.66
CA THR A 142 11.35 -16.42 4.24
C THR A 142 9.99 -17.10 4.08
N LEU A 143 9.09 -16.92 5.05
CA LEU A 143 7.73 -17.46 4.98
C LEU A 143 6.94 -16.85 3.81
N PHE A 144 7.06 -15.55 3.59
CA PHE A 144 6.47 -14.86 2.44
C PHE A 144 6.93 -15.49 1.12
N GLY A 145 8.24 -15.66 0.93
CA GLY A 145 8.79 -16.28 -0.28
C GLY A 145 8.31 -17.72 -0.45
N PHE A 146 8.31 -18.51 0.63
CA PHE A 146 7.77 -19.87 0.61
C PHE A 146 6.28 -19.89 0.24
N LEU A 147 5.48 -18.98 0.79
CA LEU A 147 4.05 -18.94 0.55
C LEU A 147 3.73 -18.47 -0.86
N VAL A 148 4.42 -17.45 -1.38
CA VAL A 148 4.31 -17.02 -2.79
C VAL A 148 4.66 -18.19 -3.71
N PHE A 149 5.77 -18.89 -3.46
CA PHE A 149 6.15 -20.06 -4.24
C PHE A 149 5.09 -21.17 -4.18
N ALA A 150 4.61 -21.51 -2.98
CA ALA A 150 3.61 -22.56 -2.79
C ALA A 150 2.28 -22.21 -3.45
N LEU A 151 1.83 -20.95 -3.37
CA LEU A 151 0.61 -20.44 -4.00
C LEU A 151 0.75 -20.42 -5.53
N LEU A 152 1.92 -20.04 -6.06
CA LEU A 152 2.18 -20.10 -7.50
C LEU A 152 2.30 -21.53 -8.00
N LEU A 153 2.88 -22.45 -7.22
CA LEU A 153 3.00 -23.84 -7.60
C LEU A 153 1.67 -24.61 -7.47
N SER A 154 0.81 -24.27 -6.51
CA SER A 154 -0.36 -25.08 -6.12
C SER A 154 -1.71 -24.37 -6.27
N GLY A 155 -1.73 -23.11 -6.74
CA GLY A 155 -2.92 -22.25 -6.72
C GLY A 155 -4.18 -22.84 -7.37
N ASP A 156 -4.02 -23.74 -8.34
CA ASP A 156 -5.15 -24.37 -9.03
C ASP A 156 -5.79 -25.54 -8.25
N ALA A 157 -5.10 -26.10 -7.24
CA ALA A 157 -5.60 -27.24 -6.45
C ALA A 157 -6.53 -26.79 -5.33
N VAL A 158 -6.19 -25.68 -4.65
CA VAL A 158 -6.97 -25.14 -3.51
C VAL A 158 -8.35 -24.65 -3.97
N GLY A 159 -8.43 -24.01 -5.14
CA GLY A 159 -9.70 -23.56 -5.73
C GLY A 159 -10.65 -24.69 -6.14
N ARG A 160 -10.14 -25.93 -6.29
CA ARG A 160 -10.96 -27.10 -6.67
C ARG A 160 -11.48 -27.89 -5.47
N THR A 161 -10.81 -27.82 -4.33
CA THR A 161 -11.18 -28.58 -3.13
C THR A 161 -12.13 -27.82 -2.21
N LEU A 162 -11.99 -26.49 -2.12
CA LEU A 162 -12.86 -25.63 -1.29
C LEU A 162 -14.36 -25.71 -1.67
N PRO A 163 -14.75 -25.73 -2.96
CA PRO A 163 -16.16 -25.87 -3.33
C PRO A 163 -16.77 -27.22 -2.94
N ALA A 164 -15.95 -28.24 -2.63
CA ALA A 164 -16.44 -29.55 -2.19
C ALA A 164 -17.02 -29.52 -0.77
N LEU A 165 -16.69 -28.51 0.05
CA LEU A 165 -17.29 -28.30 1.37
C LEU A 165 -18.69 -27.70 1.30
N VAL A 166 -19.07 -27.13 0.15
CA VAL A 166 -20.38 -26.50 -0.05
C VAL A 166 -21.38 -27.55 -0.57
N PRO A 167 -22.61 -27.62 0.01
CA PRO A 167 -23.68 -28.46 -0.49
C PRO A 167 -23.93 -28.22 -1.99
N ALA A 168 -24.32 -29.27 -2.72
CA ALA A 168 -24.46 -29.24 -4.17
C ALA A 168 -25.38 -28.10 -4.66
N ASP A 169 -26.45 -27.83 -3.92
CA ASP A 169 -27.46 -26.81 -4.25
C ASP A 169 -26.90 -25.38 -4.24
N TYR A 170 -25.91 -25.09 -3.39
CA TYR A 170 -25.31 -23.75 -3.26
C TYR A 170 -23.95 -23.63 -3.99
N ARG A 171 -23.46 -24.71 -4.58
CA ARG A 171 -22.14 -24.74 -5.22
C ARG A 171 -22.02 -23.75 -6.39
N GLY A 172 -23.09 -23.58 -7.16
CA GLY A 172 -23.14 -22.60 -8.26
C GLY A 172 -22.99 -21.17 -7.75
N ALA A 173 -23.75 -20.79 -6.72
CA ALA A 173 -23.67 -19.46 -6.11
C ALA A 173 -22.30 -19.20 -5.46
N ALA A 174 -21.74 -20.17 -4.74
CA ALA A 174 -20.42 -20.06 -4.13
C ALA A 174 -19.30 -19.89 -5.18
N THR A 175 -19.39 -20.61 -6.30
CA THR A 175 -18.42 -20.50 -7.39
C THR A 175 -18.53 -19.13 -8.07
N ALA A 176 -19.74 -18.66 -8.36
CA ALA A 176 -19.96 -17.34 -8.97
C ALA A 176 -19.48 -16.19 -8.06
N LEU A 177 -19.72 -16.29 -6.75
CA LEU A 177 -19.23 -15.31 -5.78
C LEU A 177 -17.71 -15.30 -5.71
N ASN A 178 -17.09 -16.48 -5.67
CA ASN A 178 -15.63 -16.59 -5.66
C ASN A 178 -15.02 -15.98 -6.93
N GLU A 179 -15.61 -16.21 -8.11
CA GLU A 179 -15.09 -15.65 -9.36
C GLU A 179 -15.19 -14.12 -9.37
N ARG A 180 -16.35 -13.56 -9.01
CA ARG A 180 -16.52 -12.10 -8.91
C ARG A 180 -15.58 -11.48 -7.88
N ALA A 181 -15.48 -12.08 -6.69
CA ALA A 181 -14.57 -11.61 -5.65
C ALA A 181 -13.11 -11.64 -6.14
N ARG A 182 -12.73 -12.70 -6.86
CA ARG A 182 -11.40 -12.86 -7.46
C ARG A 182 -11.11 -11.78 -8.49
N GLU A 183 -12.05 -11.52 -9.40
CA GLU A 183 -11.94 -10.48 -10.42
C GLU A 183 -11.84 -9.09 -9.79
N THR A 184 -12.71 -8.77 -8.82
CA THR A 184 -12.69 -7.48 -8.10
C THR A 184 -11.39 -7.28 -7.32
N LEU A 185 -10.95 -8.27 -6.55
CA LEU A 185 -9.69 -8.18 -5.80
C LEU A 185 -8.49 -8.06 -6.75
N PHE A 186 -8.48 -8.83 -7.85
CA PHE A 186 -7.43 -8.73 -8.85
C PHE A 186 -7.39 -7.33 -9.47
N ALA A 187 -8.54 -6.77 -9.85
CA ALA A 187 -8.63 -5.43 -10.40
C ALA A 187 -8.10 -4.38 -9.41
N ILE A 188 -8.52 -4.43 -8.14
CA ILE A 188 -8.08 -3.50 -7.09
C ILE A 188 -6.58 -3.63 -6.85
N TYR A 189 -6.04 -4.84 -6.74
CA TYR A 189 -4.60 -5.05 -6.46
C TYR A 189 -3.70 -4.65 -7.62
N VAL A 190 -4.09 -4.99 -8.86
CA VAL A 190 -3.34 -4.56 -10.05
C VAL A 190 -3.38 -3.05 -10.19
N LEU A 191 -4.56 -2.44 -9.98
CA LEU A 191 -4.70 -0.99 -10.02
C LEU A 191 -3.82 -0.33 -8.96
N GLN A 192 -3.83 -0.80 -7.70
CA GLN A 192 -2.98 -0.27 -6.64
C GLN A 192 -1.48 -0.37 -6.97
N ALA A 193 -1.03 -1.51 -7.48
CA ALA A 193 0.37 -1.67 -7.88
C ALA A 193 0.73 -0.73 -9.04
N ALA A 194 -0.16 -0.59 -10.03
CA ALA A 194 0.03 0.32 -11.16
C ALA A 194 0.06 1.79 -10.70
N THR A 195 -0.84 2.18 -9.80
CA THR A 195 -0.87 3.52 -9.21
C THR A 195 0.42 3.82 -8.45
N ALA A 196 0.92 2.89 -7.64
CA ALA A 196 2.19 3.07 -6.92
C ALA A 196 3.38 3.23 -7.88
N VAL A 197 3.43 2.44 -8.96
CA VAL A 197 4.43 2.60 -10.03
C VAL A 197 4.28 3.95 -10.74
N GLY A 198 3.05 4.40 -10.99
CA GLY A 198 2.75 5.72 -11.53
C GLY A 198 3.23 6.84 -10.62
N THR A 199 2.92 6.77 -9.32
CA THR A 199 3.38 7.71 -8.29
C THR A 199 4.91 7.75 -8.23
N PHE A 200 5.58 6.59 -8.31
CA PHE A 200 7.04 6.54 -8.37
C PHE A 200 7.57 7.28 -9.61
N ALA A 201 7.04 6.97 -10.79
CA ALA A 201 7.48 7.58 -12.04
C ALA A 201 7.23 9.10 -12.08
N ILE A 202 6.05 9.55 -11.64
CA ILE A 202 5.71 10.97 -11.51
C ILE A 202 6.63 11.63 -10.49
N GLY A 203 6.81 11.01 -9.32
CA GLY A 203 7.70 11.50 -8.28
C GLY A 203 9.14 11.68 -8.77
N LEU A 204 9.66 10.74 -9.58
CA LEU A 204 10.99 10.89 -10.17
C LEU A 204 11.10 12.17 -11.01
N VAL A 205 10.12 12.44 -11.87
CA VAL A 205 10.12 13.62 -12.73
C VAL A 205 9.97 14.89 -11.90
N VAL A 206 9.02 14.92 -10.97
CA VAL A 206 8.69 16.09 -10.15
C VAL A 206 9.86 16.45 -9.23
N PHE A 207 10.38 15.50 -8.47
CA PHE A 207 11.49 15.79 -7.54
C PHE A 207 12.79 16.14 -8.26
N TRP A 208 13.02 15.55 -9.45
CA TRP A 208 14.15 15.96 -10.29
C TRP A 208 13.99 17.38 -10.81
N ALA A 209 12.80 17.75 -11.30
CA ALA A 209 12.52 19.09 -11.82
C ALA A 209 12.62 20.16 -10.72
N LEU A 210 12.30 19.81 -9.47
CA LEU A 210 12.45 20.66 -8.29
C LEU A 210 13.90 20.75 -7.77
N GLY A 211 14.83 19.97 -8.34
CA GLY A 211 16.26 20.03 -7.98
C GLY A 211 16.61 19.33 -6.67
N TYR A 212 15.82 18.35 -6.21
CA TYR A 212 16.15 17.59 -5.01
C TYR A 212 17.30 16.59 -5.26
N ASP A 213 18.19 16.44 -4.30
CA ASP A 213 19.31 15.49 -4.41
C ASP A 213 18.87 14.02 -4.31
N TYR A 214 17.81 13.75 -3.55
CA TYR A 214 17.35 12.40 -3.23
C TYR A 214 16.08 11.99 -3.98
N VAL A 215 16.01 12.34 -5.26
CA VAL A 215 14.86 12.08 -6.16
C VAL A 215 14.33 10.66 -6.04
N VAL A 216 15.20 9.65 -6.15
CA VAL A 216 14.80 8.23 -6.13
C VAL A 216 14.19 7.87 -4.78
N THR A 217 14.82 8.27 -3.68
CA THR A 217 14.32 7.99 -2.33
C THR A 217 12.98 8.66 -2.10
N LEU A 218 12.84 9.95 -2.43
CA LEU A 218 11.58 10.68 -2.27
C LEU A 218 10.46 10.08 -3.10
N ALA A 219 10.75 9.71 -4.35
CA ALA A 219 9.80 9.02 -5.22
C ALA A 219 9.40 7.65 -4.66
N THR A 220 10.34 6.89 -4.09
CA THR A 220 10.03 5.61 -3.43
C THR A 220 9.17 5.82 -2.20
N VAL A 221 9.48 6.80 -1.35
CA VAL A 221 8.67 7.11 -0.16
C VAL A 221 7.25 7.50 -0.59
N ALA A 222 7.09 8.36 -1.60
CA ALA A 222 5.79 8.71 -2.17
C ALA A 222 5.03 7.47 -2.66
N ALA A 223 5.69 6.60 -3.43
CA ALA A 223 5.09 5.37 -3.94
C ALA A 223 4.70 4.37 -2.85
N VAL A 224 5.48 4.27 -1.77
CA VAL A 224 5.16 3.44 -0.61
C VAL A 224 3.98 4.03 0.17
N LEU A 225 3.98 5.34 0.41
CA LEU A 225 2.89 6.04 1.09
C LEU A 225 1.57 5.97 0.31
N GLN A 226 1.61 5.83 -1.02
CA GLN A 226 0.43 5.61 -1.86
C GLN A 226 -0.39 4.38 -1.43
N PHE A 227 0.22 3.39 -0.78
CA PHE A 227 -0.50 2.23 -0.25
C PHE A 227 -1.28 2.53 1.03
N ILE A 228 -1.03 3.67 1.69
CA ILE A 228 -1.78 4.11 2.87
C ILE A 228 -2.91 5.03 2.39
N PRO A 229 -4.18 4.57 2.45
CA PRO A 229 -5.32 5.39 2.05
C PRO A 229 -5.34 6.70 2.84
N ILE A 230 -5.78 7.80 2.19
CA ILE A 230 -5.90 9.17 2.76
C ILE A 230 -4.54 9.85 3.02
N VAL A 231 -3.57 9.12 3.56
CA VAL A 231 -2.22 9.63 3.88
C VAL A 231 -1.45 9.92 2.60
N GLY A 232 -1.39 8.95 1.68
CA GLY A 232 -0.78 9.11 0.35
C GLY A 232 0.57 9.84 0.30
N PRO A 233 0.99 10.28 -0.89
CA PRO A 233 2.16 11.15 -1.04
C PRO A 233 1.98 12.52 -0.36
N SER A 234 0.76 12.93 -0.03
CA SER A 234 0.45 14.25 0.53
C SER A 234 1.10 14.47 1.89
N VAL A 235 1.24 13.44 2.74
CA VAL A 235 1.99 13.57 4.00
C VAL A 235 3.47 13.83 3.79
N LEU A 236 4.09 13.20 2.78
CA LEU A 236 5.47 13.50 2.42
C LEU A 236 5.60 14.96 1.98
N LEU A 237 4.71 15.42 1.09
CA LEU A 237 4.71 16.80 0.60
C LEU A 237 4.47 17.81 1.73
N ALA A 238 3.54 17.54 2.64
CA ALA A 238 3.28 18.39 3.79
C ALA A 238 4.50 18.50 4.72
N ALA A 239 5.18 17.38 5.00
CA ALA A 239 6.40 17.37 5.80
C ALA A 239 7.52 18.17 5.12
N MET A 240 7.67 18.03 3.79
CA MET A 240 8.65 18.79 3.01
C MET A 240 8.33 20.30 3.00
N ALA A 241 7.07 20.69 2.81
CA ALA A 241 6.65 22.08 2.87
C ALA A 241 6.98 22.71 4.23
N ALA A 242 6.70 22.00 5.33
CA ALA A 242 7.04 22.45 6.68
C ALA A 242 8.55 22.59 6.86
N TYR A 243 9.35 21.66 6.34
CA TYR A 243 10.81 21.73 6.39
C TYR A 243 11.35 22.96 5.65
N HIS A 244 10.92 23.18 4.40
CA HIS A 244 11.37 24.35 3.63
C HIS A 244 10.95 25.67 4.28
N ALA A 245 9.76 25.74 4.88
CA ALA A 245 9.31 26.90 5.65
C ALA A 245 10.20 27.14 6.89
N ALA A 246 10.59 26.09 7.61
CA ALA A 246 11.43 26.19 8.79
C ALA A 246 12.87 26.65 8.48
N VAL A 247 13.40 26.26 7.32
CA VAL A 247 14.75 26.65 6.86
C VAL A 247 14.74 28.02 6.16
N GLY A 248 13.57 28.64 5.97
CA GLY A 248 13.42 29.96 5.35
C GLY A 248 13.42 29.95 3.82
N ASP A 249 13.35 28.78 3.18
CA ASP A 249 13.24 28.64 1.73
C ASP A 249 11.77 28.74 1.29
N VAL A 250 11.28 29.97 1.26
CA VAL A 250 9.88 30.31 0.91
C VAL A 250 9.49 29.90 -0.50
N VAL A 251 10.43 29.87 -1.45
CA VAL A 251 10.13 29.51 -2.85
C VAL A 251 9.91 28.00 -2.95
N ALA A 252 10.81 27.19 -2.40
CA ALA A 252 10.63 25.74 -2.37
C ALA A 252 9.40 25.34 -1.55
N ALA A 253 9.16 25.99 -0.40
CA ALA A 253 7.95 25.77 0.40
C ALA A 253 6.67 26.04 -0.40
N ALA A 254 6.61 27.18 -1.11
CA ALA A 254 5.45 27.53 -1.92
C ALA A 254 5.21 26.54 -3.07
N LEU A 255 6.27 26.07 -3.74
CA LEU A 255 6.15 25.07 -4.82
C LEU A 255 5.60 23.73 -4.30
N VAL A 256 6.09 23.26 -3.15
CA VAL A 256 5.60 22.01 -2.54
C VAL A 256 4.16 22.14 -2.05
N VAL A 257 3.79 23.30 -1.49
CA VAL A 257 2.40 23.58 -1.08
C VAL A 257 1.46 23.66 -2.30
N ALA A 258 1.90 24.26 -3.41
CA ALA A 258 1.10 24.29 -4.63
C ALA A 258 0.85 22.87 -5.16
N LEU A 259 1.87 22.01 -5.18
CA LEU A 259 1.73 20.60 -5.55
C LEU A 259 0.79 19.84 -4.62
N LEU A 260 0.86 20.12 -3.31
CA LEU A 260 -0.06 19.56 -2.32
C LEU A 260 -1.50 20.04 -2.57
N ALA A 261 -1.70 21.33 -2.83
CA ALA A 261 -3.02 21.89 -3.09
C ALA A 261 -3.67 21.29 -4.35
N GLU A 262 -2.91 21.18 -5.45
CA GLU A 262 -3.37 20.55 -6.70
C GLU A 262 -3.82 19.10 -6.45
N SER A 263 -3.06 18.34 -5.64
CA SER A 263 -3.39 16.95 -5.31
C SER A 263 -4.68 16.82 -4.49
N VAL A 264 -4.99 17.81 -3.63
CA VAL A 264 -6.21 17.87 -2.83
C VAL A 264 -7.40 18.31 -3.69
N ASP A 265 -7.19 19.25 -4.61
CA ASP A 265 -8.26 19.78 -5.47
C ASP A 265 -8.74 18.74 -6.48
N LEU A 266 -7.84 17.92 -7.03
CA LEU A 266 -8.19 16.77 -7.86
C LEU A 266 -9.06 15.75 -7.11
N LEU A 267 -8.76 15.51 -5.83
CA LEU A 267 -9.56 14.65 -4.94
C LEU A 267 -10.94 15.27 -4.63
N GLY A 268 -11.00 16.59 -4.48
CA GLY A 268 -12.25 17.33 -4.25
C GLY A 268 -13.16 17.38 -5.48
N ALA A 269 -12.58 17.46 -6.69
CA ALA A 269 -13.32 17.43 -7.94
C ALA A 269 -14.03 16.09 -8.17
N GLU A 270 -13.38 14.98 -7.82
CA GLU A 270 -13.92 13.63 -8.02
C GLU A 270 -15.08 13.32 -7.05
N LEU A 271 -15.07 13.92 -5.85
CA LEU A 271 -16.17 13.82 -4.86
C LEU A 271 -17.39 14.70 -5.20
N ARG A 272 -17.24 15.67 -6.11
CA ARG A 272 -18.31 16.62 -6.48
C ARG A 272 -19.14 16.16 -7.67
N VAL A 273 -18.73 15.10 -8.37
CA VAL A 273 -19.42 14.55 -9.53
C VAL A 273 -20.71 13.79 -9.14
N ASP A 274 -20.85 13.36 -7.88
CA ASP A 274 -22.03 12.64 -7.39
C ASP A 274 -23.24 13.53 -7.04
N ASP A 275 -23.12 14.87 -7.15
CA ASP A 275 -24.20 15.82 -6.81
C ASP A 275 -25.03 16.31 -8.03
N VAL A 276 -24.79 15.76 -9.23
CA VAL A 276 -25.52 16.15 -10.46
C VAL A 276 -26.42 15.00 -10.93
N GLY A 277 -27.37 14.61 -10.09
CA GLY A 277 -28.31 13.53 -10.38
C GLY A 277 -29.74 13.76 -9.90
N GLY A 278 -30.10 14.99 -9.54
CA GLY A 278 -31.42 15.29 -9.01
C GLY A 278 -31.83 16.74 -9.20
N ASP A 279 -32.25 17.10 -10.40
CA ASP A 279 -33.38 18.03 -10.60
C ASP A 279 -33.77 18.11 -12.08
N GLY A 280 -35.08 18.08 -12.35
CA GLY A 280 -35.63 18.32 -13.69
C GLY A 280 -36.72 17.36 -14.15
N ASP A 281 -37.65 17.01 -13.27
CA ASP A 281 -38.99 16.55 -13.65
C ASP A 281 -39.78 17.77 -14.18
N GLU A 282 -39.69 18.05 -15.47
CA GLU A 282 -40.67 18.90 -16.17
C GLU A 282 -41.15 18.14 -17.40
N ARG A 283 -42.22 17.37 -17.17
CA ARG A 283 -43.07 16.82 -18.22
C ARG A 283 -43.78 17.97 -18.91
N ASP A 284 -43.38 18.22 -20.14
CA ASP A 284 -44.09 19.07 -21.09
C ASP A 284 -45.39 18.36 -21.50
N GLU A 285 -46.45 18.62 -20.73
CA GLU A 285 -47.80 18.14 -20.97
C GLU A 285 -48.66 19.32 -21.44
N SER A 286 -48.55 19.69 -22.73
CA SER A 286 -49.59 20.44 -23.41
C SER A 286 -49.49 20.38 -24.94
N ALA A 287 -50.47 19.67 -25.51
CA ALA A 287 -51.17 19.94 -26.77
C ALA A 287 -50.38 19.96 -28.10
N ASP A 288 -50.64 18.97 -28.96
CA ASP A 288 -51.36 19.27 -30.21
C ASP A 288 -52.13 18.04 -30.73
N ASP A 289 -53.29 18.32 -31.31
CA ASP A 289 -54.39 17.45 -31.67
C ASP A 289 -54.52 17.44 -33.19
N SER A 290 -54.43 16.28 -33.85
CA SER A 290 -55.03 16.07 -35.18
C SER A 290 -55.12 14.59 -35.58
N VAL A 291 -56.22 13.96 -35.19
CA VAL A 291 -57.21 13.25 -36.04
C VAL A 291 -56.73 12.59 -37.36
N ASP A 292 -56.93 11.26 -37.49
CA ASP A 292 -57.82 10.68 -38.52
C ASP A 292 -58.25 9.23 -38.15
N PRO A 293 -59.56 8.92 -38.05
CA PRO A 293 -60.08 7.60 -37.76
C PRO A 293 -60.48 6.85 -39.03
N SER A 294 -59.99 5.62 -39.24
CA SER A 294 -60.74 4.56 -39.93
C SER A 294 -59.90 3.30 -40.12
N GLN A 295 -60.22 2.24 -39.38
CA GLN A 295 -60.39 0.89 -39.94
C GLN A 295 -61.40 0.12 -39.07
N PRO A 296 -62.30 -0.68 -39.66
CA PRO A 296 -62.84 -1.84 -38.94
C PRO A 296 -61.79 -2.95 -38.80
#